data_AF-A0A0J9UTH1-F1
#
_entry.id   AF-A0A0J9UTH1-F1
#
_cell.length_a   1.000
_cell.length_b   1.000
_cell.length_c   1.000
_cell.angle_alpha   90.00
_cell.angle_beta   90.00
_cell.angle_gamma   90.00
#
_symmetry.space_group_name_H-M   'P 1'
#
loop_
_entity.id
_entity.type
_entity.pdbx_description
1 polymer ?
#
loop_
_entity_poly.entity_id
_entity_poly.type
_entity_poly.pdbx_seq_one_letter_code
_entity_poly.pdbx_strand_id
1 'polypeptide(L)'
;MKALCYVYKEGKASDFNSNICNYFYYWLSDMLLTHLKNKSSYGQTLDILYSFLYNNEGVRKCNPIYYEMSENDIKKFKLIFDYSQDYDTYMEQLTQDNHKCTENYKDYLQNYVN
;
A
#
# COMPACT_ATOMS: atom_id res chain seq x y z
N MET A 1 6.83 -11.82 3.14
CA MET A 1 5.95 -13.00 2.90
C MET A 1 4.59 -12.92 3.60
N LYS A 2 4.47 -12.39 4.84
CA LYS A 2 3.19 -12.34 5.58
C LYS A 2 2.06 -11.62 4.82
N ALA A 3 2.33 -10.44 4.25
CA ALA A 3 1.34 -9.67 3.49
C ALA A 3 0.81 -10.44 2.26
N LEU A 4 1.70 -11.06 1.47
CA LEU A 4 1.29 -11.88 0.31
C LEU A 4 0.39 -13.04 0.75
N CYS A 5 0.73 -13.72 1.85
CA CYS A 5 -0.07 -14.81 2.40
C CYS A 5 -1.45 -14.33 2.89
N TYR A 6 -1.50 -13.13 3.49
CA TYR A 6 -2.75 -12.51 3.92
C TYR A 6 -3.67 -12.23 2.71
N VAL A 7 -3.18 -11.52 1.70
CA VAL A 7 -3.95 -11.23 0.47
C VAL A 7 -4.40 -12.50 -0.24
N TYR A 8 -3.53 -13.51 -0.30
CA TYR A 8 -3.89 -14.81 -0.86
C TYR A 8 -5.05 -15.49 -0.12
N LYS A 9 -5.06 -15.44 1.22
CA LYS A 9 -6.14 -16.01 2.04
C LYS A 9 -7.43 -15.22 1.88
N GLU A 10 -7.37 -13.90 1.95
CA GLU A 10 -8.51 -13.01 1.75
C GLU A 10 -9.12 -13.21 0.36
N GLY A 11 -8.28 -13.38 -0.68
CA GLY A 11 -8.73 -13.64 -2.05
C GLY A 11 -9.55 -14.92 -2.23
N LYS A 12 -9.59 -15.82 -1.24
CA LYS A 12 -10.43 -17.02 -1.26
C LYS A 12 -11.81 -16.80 -0.64
N ALA A 13 -12.01 -15.71 0.08
CA ALA A 13 -13.30 -15.37 0.66
C ALA A 13 -14.31 -14.96 -0.43
N SER A 14 -15.58 -15.29 -0.24
CA SER A 14 -16.65 -14.92 -1.18
C SER A 14 -16.95 -13.42 -1.17
N ASP A 15 -16.72 -12.77 -0.04
CA ASP A 15 -16.90 -11.34 0.25
C ASP A 15 -15.58 -10.55 0.16
N PHE A 16 -14.64 -11.04 -0.65
CA PHE A 16 -13.32 -10.42 -0.85
C PHE A 16 -13.43 -8.92 -1.14
N ASN A 17 -12.84 -8.11 -0.25
CA ASN A 17 -12.73 -6.67 -0.45
C ASN A 17 -11.53 -6.35 -1.36
N SER A 18 -11.79 -5.93 -2.59
CA SER A 18 -10.76 -5.59 -3.57
C SER A 18 -9.84 -4.44 -3.15
N ASN A 19 -10.25 -3.59 -2.19
CA ASN A 19 -9.40 -2.50 -1.69
C ASN A 19 -8.07 -3.02 -1.13
N ILE A 20 -8.05 -4.24 -0.58
CA ILE A 20 -6.83 -4.90 -0.09
C ILE A 20 -5.72 -4.97 -1.15
N CYS A 21 -6.08 -5.05 -2.43
CA CYS A 21 -5.12 -5.07 -3.53
C CYS A 21 -4.36 -3.75 -3.66
N ASN A 22 -5.01 -2.61 -3.39
CA ASN A 22 -4.38 -1.29 -3.42
C ASN A 22 -3.41 -1.12 -2.24
N TYR A 23 -3.85 -1.49 -1.03
CA TYR A 23 -2.97 -1.52 0.14
C TYR A 23 -1.75 -2.41 -0.10
N PHE A 24 -1.98 -3.60 -0.64
CA PHE A 24 -0.91 -4.54 -0.94
C PHE A 24 0.06 -4.01 -2.00
N TYR A 25 -0.46 -3.39 -3.07
CA TYR A 25 0.35 -2.78 -4.11
C TYR A 25 1.32 -1.75 -3.52
N TYR A 26 0.81 -0.72 -2.86
CA TYR A 26 1.67 0.35 -2.34
C TYR A 26 2.65 -0.15 -1.28
N TRP A 27 2.21 -1.03 -0.38
CA TRP A 27 3.09 -1.65 0.62
C TRP A 27 4.19 -2.50 -0.02
N LEU A 28 3.84 -3.35 -0.99
CA LEU A 28 4.81 -4.23 -1.65
C LEU A 28 5.78 -3.41 -2.50
N SER A 29 5.28 -2.43 -3.24
CA SER A 29 6.10 -1.56 -4.06
C SER A 29 7.14 -0.82 -3.24
N ASP A 30 6.75 -0.23 -2.11
CA ASP A 30 7.66 0.45 -1.19
C ASP A 30 8.71 -0.51 -0.60
N MET A 31 8.29 -1.72 -0.18
CA MET A 31 9.20 -2.75 0.33
C MET A 31 10.23 -3.18 -0.73
N LEU A 32 9.78 -3.42 -1.97
CA LEU A 32 10.66 -3.77 -3.08
C LEU A 32 11.60 -2.63 -3.44
N LEU A 33 11.11 -1.39 -3.54
CA LEU A 33 11.92 -0.21 -3.82
C LEU A 33 12.88 0.11 -2.68
N THR A 34 12.61 -0.28 -1.45
CA THR A 34 13.55 -0.10 -0.34
C THR A 34 14.63 -1.18 -0.34
N HIS A 35 14.26 -2.45 -0.56
CA HIS A 35 15.15 -3.58 -0.27
C HIS A 35 15.73 -4.30 -1.48
N LEU A 36 15.18 -4.12 -2.69
CA LEU A 36 15.79 -4.70 -3.90
C LEU A 36 17.14 -4.06 -4.15
N LYS A 37 18.18 -4.90 -4.23
CA LYS A 37 19.53 -4.48 -4.64
C LYS A 37 19.54 -3.96 -6.08
N ASN A 38 18.81 -4.64 -6.96
CA ASN A 38 18.67 -4.23 -8.35
C ASN A 38 17.26 -3.68 -8.61
N LYS A 39 17.14 -2.36 -8.79
CA LYS A 39 15.86 -1.70 -9.05
C LYS A 39 15.27 -2.08 -10.41
N SER A 40 16.09 -2.45 -11.40
CA SER A 40 15.56 -2.86 -12.71
C SER A 40 14.77 -4.17 -12.65
N SER A 41 14.98 -4.99 -11.61
CA SER A 41 14.20 -6.20 -11.35
C SER A 41 12.86 -5.94 -10.63
N TYR A 42 12.51 -4.68 -10.35
CA TYR A 42 11.27 -4.31 -9.66
C TYR A 42 10.03 -4.89 -10.34
N GLY A 43 9.84 -4.60 -11.63
CA GLY A 43 8.66 -5.04 -12.39
C GLY A 43 8.54 -6.57 -12.42
N GLN A 44 9.63 -7.24 -12.78
CA GLN A 44 9.67 -8.71 -12.79
C GLN A 44 9.37 -9.32 -11.41
N THR A 45 9.90 -8.74 -10.33
CA THR A 45 9.66 -9.23 -8.97
C THR A 45 8.19 -9.03 -8.58
N LEU A 46 7.61 -7.88 -8.92
CA LEU A 46 6.21 -7.58 -8.71
C LEU A 46 5.32 -8.61 -9.44
N ASP A 47 5.60 -8.86 -10.72
CA ASP A 47 4.86 -9.82 -11.55
C ASP A 47 4.88 -11.23 -10.96
N ILE A 48 6.06 -11.70 -10.53
CA ILE A 48 6.20 -13.02 -9.90
C ILE A 48 5.33 -13.09 -8.63
N LEU A 49 5.35 -12.06 -7.79
CA LEU A 49 4.58 -12.08 -6.53
C LEU A 49 3.07 -12.06 -6.79
N TYR A 50 2.60 -11.27 -7.75
CA TYR A 50 1.19 -11.23 -8.14
C TYR A 50 0.72 -12.52 -8.85
N SER A 51 1.64 -13.27 -9.48
CA SER A 51 1.31 -14.56 -10.08
C SER A 51 0.81 -15.61 -9.09
N PHE A 52 1.00 -15.40 -7.78
CA PHE A 52 0.48 -16.28 -6.73
C PHE A 52 -0.93 -15.90 -6.24
N LEU A 53 -1.48 -14.75 -6.65
CA LEU A 53 -2.73 -14.18 -6.14
C LEU A 53 -3.97 -14.61 -6.93
N TYR A 54 -4.09 -15.92 -7.15
CA TYR A 54 -5.27 -16.55 -7.75
C TYR A 54 -6.15 -17.21 -6.68
N ASN A 55 -7.46 -17.16 -6.87
CA ASN A 55 -8.40 -17.92 -6.06
C ASN A 55 -8.41 -19.41 -6.46
N ASN A 56 -9.20 -20.22 -5.76
CA ASN A 56 -9.32 -21.66 -6.02
C ASN A 56 -9.94 -22.00 -7.39
N GLU A 57 -10.56 -21.04 -8.06
CA GLU A 57 -11.17 -21.18 -9.39
C GLU A 57 -10.23 -20.72 -10.53
N GLY A 58 -8.99 -20.35 -10.20
CA GLY A 58 -8.03 -19.83 -11.17
C GLY A 58 -8.31 -18.40 -11.61
N VAL A 59 -9.14 -17.65 -10.87
CA VAL A 59 -9.40 -16.23 -11.10
C VAL A 59 -8.40 -15.39 -10.32
N ARG A 60 -7.72 -14.48 -11.02
CA ARG A 60 -6.78 -13.53 -10.41
C ARG A 60 -7.54 -12.50 -9.57
N LYS A 61 -7.21 -12.38 -8.28
CA LYS A 61 -7.93 -11.51 -7.34
C LYS A 61 -7.33 -10.11 -7.23
N CYS A 62 -6.01 -10.01 -7.30
CA CYS A 62 -5.30 -8.74 -7.37
C CYS A 62 -4.51 -8.66 -8.67
N ASN A 63 -4.57 -7.51 -9.32
CA ASN A 63 -3.71 -7.17 -10.44
C ASN A 63 -2.67 -6.14 -9.99
N PRO A 64 -1.41 -6.27 -10.42
CA PRO A 64 -0.46 -5.19 -10.25
C PRO A 64 -0.89 -3.98 -11.07
N ILE A 65 -0.54 -2.78 -10.59
CA ILE A 65 -0.81 -1.54 -11.29
C ILE A 65 0.38 -1.24 -12.20
N TYR A 66 0.14 -1.17 -13.51
CA TYR A 66 1.15 -0.85 -14.51
C TYR A 66 0.97 0.58 -15.00
N TYR A 67 1.61 1.53 -14.32
CA TYR A 67 1.84 2.86 -14.85
C TYR A 67 3.33 3.08 -15.00
N GLU A 68 3.73 3.81 -16.04
CA GLU A 68 5.10 4.30 -16.17
C GLU A 68 5.34 5.35 -15.07
N MET A 69 5.91 4.89 -13.97
CA MET A 69 6.17 5.69 -12.77
C MET A 69 7.62 5.52 -12.37
N SER A 70 8.27 6.64 -12.04
CA SER A 70 9.57 6.59 -11.38
C SER A 70 9.42 6.07 -9.94
N GLU A 71 10.53 5.67 -9.32
CA GLU A 71 10.55 5.33 -7.89
C GLU A 71 9.99 6.47 -7.02
N ASN A 72 10.28 7.72 -7.39
CA ASN A 72 9.76 8.89 -6.68
C ASN A 72 8.24 9.04 -6.84
N ASP A 73 7.70 8.74 -8.00
CA ASP A 73 6.25 8.79 -8.24
C ASP A 73 5.54 7.73 -7.39
N ILE A 74 6.08 6.51 -7.34
CA ILE A 74 5.53 5.43 -6.51
C ILE A 74 5.49 5.84 -5.03
N LYS A 75 6.57 6.44 -4.50
CA LYS A 75 6.61 6.94 -3.12
C LYS A 75 5.58 8.03 -2.86
N LYS A 76 5.41 8.97 -3.80
CA LYS A 76 4.40 10.04 -3.70
C LYS A 76 2.98 9.48 -3.74
N PHE A 77 2.68 8.57 -4.66
CA PHE A 77 1.35 7.95 -4.73
C PHE A 77 1.05 7.10 -3.50
N LYS A 78 2.03 6.38 -2.97
CA LYS A 78 1.87 5.68 -1.69
C LYS A 78 1.50 6.65 -0.58
N LEU A 79 2.23 7.77 -0.46
CA LEU A 79 1.94 8.77 0.57
C LEU A 79 0.50 9.31 0.44
N ILE A 80 0.09 9.70 -0.77
CA ILE A 80 -1.28 10.19 -1.04
C ILE A 80 -2.31 9.12 -0.67
N PHE A 81 -2.03 7.86 -1.05
CA PHE A 81 -2.89 6.73 -0.72
C PHE A 81 -3.00 6.55 0.79
N ASP A 82 -1.89 6.40 1.51
CA ASP A 82 -1.88 6.22 2.97
C ASP A 82 -2.65 7.36 3.66
N TYR A 83 -2.38 8.61 3.28
CA TYR A 83 -3.10 9.77 3.80
C TYR A 83 -4.61 9.70 3.54
N SER A 84 -5.02 9.31 2.32
CA SER A 84 -6.43 9.19 1.96
C SER A 84 -7.16 8.11 2.77
N GLN A 85 -6.48 7.03 3.14
CA GLN A 85 -7.08 5.94 3.90
C GLN A 85 -7.19 6.28 5.40
N ASP A 86 -6.29 7.13 5.90
CA ASP A 86 -6.27 7.55 7.31
C ASP A 86 -6.97 8.89 7.54
N TYR A 87 -7.56 9.51 6.51
CA TYR A 87 -8.13 10.86 6.57
C TYR A 87 -9.12 11.06 7.72
N ASP A 88 -10.11 10.17 7.86
CA ASP A 88 -11.12 10.28 8.92
C ASP A 88 -10.48 10.18 10.30
N THR A 89 -9.51 9.28 10.46
CA THR A 89 -8.75 9.14 11.70
C THR A 89 -7.99 10.43 12.01
N TYR A 90 -7.32 11.02 11.01
CA TYR A 90 -6.63 12.30 11.20
C TYR A 90 -7.60 13.43 11.56
N MET A 91 -8.77 13.48 10.93
CA MET A 91 -9.78 14.49 11.23
C MET A 91 -10.35 14.36 12.65
N GLU A 92 -10.65 13.15 13.10
CA GLU A 92 -11.07 12.89 14.48
C GLU A 92 -9.98 13.29 15.47
N GLN A 93 -8.74 12.92 15.19
CA GLN A 93 -7.58 13.24 16.02
C GLN A 93 -7.35 14.75 16.14
N LEU A 94 -7.44 15.48 15.02
CA LEU A 94 -7.23 16.93 14.98
C LEU A 94 -8.35 17.74 15.65
N THR A 95 -9.56 17.18 15.76
CA THR A 95 -10.73 17.89 16.29
C THR A 95 -11.00 17.62 17.77
N GLN A 96 -10.31 16.66 18.40
CA GLN A 96 -10.46 16.35 19.83
C GLN A 96 -9.61 17.25 20.74
N ASP A 97 -10.23 17.81 21.79
CA ASP A 97 -9.68 18.83 22.71
C ASP A 97 -8.43 18.42 23.53
N ASN A 98 -7.90 17.21 23.39
CA ASN A 98 -6.86 16.69 24.28
C ASN A 98 -5.74 15.92 23.55
N HIS A 99 -5.34 16.43 22.39
CA HIS A 99 -4.35 15.77 21.56
C HIS A 99 -2.92 15.86 22.11
N LYS A 100 -2.29 14.71 22.34
CA LYS A 100 -0.84 14.61 22.53
C LYS A 100 -0.17 14.70 21.16
N CYS A 101 -0.15 15.89 20.56
CA CYS A 101 0.71 16.16 19.41
C CYS A 101 2.16 15.92 19.82
N THR A 102 2.71 14.78 19.44
CA THR A 102 4.16 14.57 19.51
C THR A 102 4.81 15.38 18.40
N GLU A 103 6.06 15.79 18.60
CA GLU A 103 6.81 16.55 17.60
C GLU A 103 6.85 15.80 16.25
N ASN A 104 7.09 14.49 16.28
CA ASN A 104 7.06 13.63 15.10
C ASN A 104 5.70 13.64 14.36
N TYR A 105 4.59 13.65 15.09
CA TYR A 105 3.26 13.67 14.48
C TYR A 105 2.97 15.02 13.83
N LYS A 106 3.36 16.11 14.49
CA LYS A 106 3.29 17.46 13.92
C LYS A 106 4.13 17.58 12.66
N ASP A 107 5.38 17.10 12.67
CA ASP A 107 6.29 17.17 11.53
C ASP A 107 5.76 16.35 10.35
N TYR A 108 5.19 15.17 10.61
CA TYR A 108 4.53 14.36 9.58
C TYR A 108 3.38 15.14 8.91
N LEU A 109 2.48 15.72 9.70
CA LEU A 109 1.37 16.49 9.16
C LEU A 109 1.85 17.73 8.37
N GLN A 110 2.85 18.46 8.89
CA GLN A 110 3.40 19.65 8.23
C GLN A 110 4.05 19.33 6.88
N ASN A 111 4.68 18.15 6.75
CA ASN A 111 5.35 17.76 5.51
C ASN A 111 4.39 17.31 4.40
N TYR A 112 3.18 16.84 4.76
CA TYR A 112 2.34 16.09 3.83
C TYR A 112 0.89 16.57 3.71
N VAL A 113 0.40 17.37 4.66
CA VAL A 113 -1.01 17.83 4.72
C VAL A 113 -1.13 19.32 4.45
N ASN A 114 -0.06 20.08 4.64
CA ASN A 114 -0.07 21.54 4.68
C ASN A 114 0.27 22.21 3.34
#